data_AF-A0A1V4I7E6-F1
#
_entry.id   AF-A0A1V4I7E6-F1
#
_cell.length_a   1.000
_cell.length_b   1.000
_cell.length_c   1.000
_cell.angle_alpha   90.00
_cell.angle_beta   90.00
_cell.angle_gamma   90.00
#
_symmetry.space_group_name_H-M   'P 1'
#
loop_
_entity.id
_entity.type
_entity.pdbx_description
1 polymer ?
#
loop_
_entity_poly.entity_id
_entity_poly.type
_entity_poly.pdbx_seq_one_letter_code
_entity_poly.pdbx_strand_id
1 'polypeptide(L)' 'MDKFFTQKTCDRCGESLKEGRIMSMYNEDCICLSCKEKERKRSDYKEAVEAEYEEVKKGNYNYKGIKGKRK' A
#
# COMPACT_ATOMS: atom_id res chain seq x y z
N MET A 1 -2.14 13.50 -14.04
CA MET A 1 -2.86 13.37 -12.75
C MET A 1 -2.65 11.95 -12.26
N ASP A 2 -1.91 11.74 -11.16
CA ASP A 2 -1.78 10.41 -10.57
C ASP A 2 -3.14 9.91 -10.08
N LYS A 3 -3.46 8.67 -10.44
CA LYS A 3 -4.72 7.98 -10.08
C LYS A 3 -4.95 8.04 -8.57
N PHE A 4 -3.89 8.03 -7.76
CA PHE A 4 -3.97 8.13 -6.30
C PHE A 4 -4.73 9.36 -5.78
N PHE A 5 -4.54 10.54 -6.40
CA PHE A 5 -5.19 11.77 -5.93
C PHE A 5 -6.63 11.92 -6.42
N THR A 6 -6.96 11.33 -7.58
CA THR A 6 -8.30 11.42 -8.19
C THR A 6 -9.22 10.26 -7.83
N GLN A 7 -8.65 9.15 -7.36
CA GLN A 7 -9.40 7.95 -7.00
C GLN A 7 -10.23 8.17 -5.74
N LYS A 8 -11.52 7.85 -5.86
CA LYS A 8 -12.54 8.02 -4.82
C LYS A 8 -12.92 6.71 -4.14
N THR A 9 -12.50 5.58 -4.68
CA THR A 9 -12.89 4.24 -4.24
C THR A 9 -11.68 3.34 -4.02
N CYS A 10 -11.75 2.43 -3.06
CA CYS A 10 -10.68 1.51 -2.72
C CYS A 10 -10.50 0.46 -3.83
N ASP A 11 -9.26 0.19 -4.26
CA ASP A 11 -8.98 -0.81 -5.30
C ASP A 11 -9.32 -2.25 -4.86
N ARG A 12 -9.46 -2.51 -3.54
CA ARG A 12 -9.74 -3.85 -3.01
C ARG A 12 -11.20 -4.12 -2.68
N CYS A 13 -11.83 -3.23 -1.91
CA CYS A 13 -13.22 -3.42 -1.48
C CYS A 13 -14.21 -2.56 -2.27
N GLY A 14 -13.75 -1.61 -3.08
CA GLY A 14 -14.62 -0.68 -3.79
C GLY A 14 -15.25 0.42 -2.92
N GLU A 15 -15.04 0.40 -1.60
CA GLU A 15 -15.59 1.42 -0.69
C GLU A 15 -15.03 2.81 -0.94
N SER A 16 -15.77 3.83 -0.50
CA SER A 16 -15.35 5.23 -0.59
C SER A 16 -14.07 5.51 0.22
N LEU A 17 -13.10 6.16 -0.43
CA LEU A 17 -11.85 6.64 0.16
C LEU A 17 -11.97 8.00 0.87
N LYS A 18 -13.19 8.53 1.01
CA LYS A 18 -13.43 9.85 1.64
C LYS A 18 -12.92 9.94 3.08
N GLU A 19 -13.07 8.87 3.85
CA GLU A 19 -12.62 8.79 5.26
C GLU A 19 -11.10 8.66 5.40
N GLY A 20 -10.41 8.32 4.32
CA GLY A 20 -8.97 8.13 4.32
C GLY A 20 -8.53 7.16 3.24
N ARG A 21 -7.42 7.50 2.59
CA ARG A 21 -6.75 6.67 1.60
C ARG A 21 -5.30 6.47 1.97
N ILE A 22 -4.78 5.29 1.69
CA ILE A 22 -3.37 4.95 1.89
C ILE A 22 -2.93 4.00 0.79
N MET A 23 -1.65 3.98 0.47
CA MET A 23 -1.09 2.92 -0.36
C MET A 23 -0.92 1.63 0.44
N SER A 24 -1.11 0.49 -0.22
CA SER A 24 -0.82 -0.82 0.37
C SER A 24 0.65 -0.94 0.75
N MET A 25 0.95 -1.70 1.81
CA MET A 25 2.34 -2.07 2.14
C MET A 25 2.93 -3.09 1.15
N TYR A 26 2.06 -3.78 0.43
CA TYR A 26 2.47 -4.88 -0.44
C TYR A 26 2.67 -4.44 -1.89
N ASN A 27 1.97 -3.39 -2.33
CA ASN A 27 1.98 -2.92 -3.71
C ASN A 27 1.56 -1.44 -3.80
N GLU A 28 1.46 -0.91 -5.02
CA GLU A 28 1.07 0.48 -5.29
C GLU A 28 -0.47 0.70 -5.30
N ASP A 29 -1.27 -0.22 -4.77
CA ASP A 29 -2.74 -0.10 -4.77
C ASP A 29 -3.20 0.95 -3.75
N CYS A 30 -4.23 1.73 -4.12
CA CYS A 30 -4.84 2.71 -3.24
C CYS A 30 -6.00 2.06 -2.47
N ILE A 31 -5.83 1.92 -1.15
CA ILE A 31 -6.74 1.20 -0.28
C ILE A 31 -7.31 2.11 0.81
N CYS A 32 -8.49 1.74 1.33
CA CYS A 32 -9.08 2.39 2.49
C CYS A 32 -8.35 1.98 3.79
N LEU A 33 -8.53 2.77 4.85
CA LEU A 33 -7.97 2.48 6.17
C LEU A 33 -8.40 1.11 6.71
N SER A 34 -9.64 0.68 6.47
CA SER A 34 -10.14 -0.64 6.88
C SER A 34 -9.40 -1.79 6.18
N CYS A 35 -9.08 -1.62 4.88
CA CYS A 35 -8.27 -2.60 4.15
C CYS A 35 -6.83 -2.61 4.67
N LYS A 36 -6.27 -1.46 5.05
CA LYS A 36 -4.94 -1.37 5.66
C LYS A 36 -4.89 -2.08 7.02
N GLU A 37 -5.94 -1.99 7.83
CA GLU A 37 -6.00 -2.74 9.08
C GLU A 37 -6.05 -4.25 8.87
N LYS A 38 -6.81 -4.70 7.85
CA LYS A 38 -6.81 -6.10 7.44
C LYS A 38 -5.42 -6.55 7.02
N GLU A 39 -4.68 -5.71 6.28
CA GLU A 39 -3.28 -5.96 5.93
C GLU A 39 -2.39 -6.11 7.16
N ARG A 40 -2.50 -5.20 8.13
CA ARG A 40 -1.72 -5.22 9.38
C ARG A 40 -1.93 -6.49 10.20
N LYS A 41 -3.11 -7.11 10.10
CA LYS A 41 -3.45 -8.36 10.79
C LYS A 41 -2.95 -9.61 10.07
N ARG A 42 -2.43 -9.49 8.84
CA ARG A 42 -1.87 -10.64 8.12
C ARG A 42 -0.53 -11.04 8.72
N SER A 43 -0.24 -12.34 8.72
CA SER A 43 1.04 -12.88 9.19
C SER A 43 2.24 -12.39 8.36
N ASP A 44 2.06 -12.15 7.06
CA ASP A 44 3.08 -11.65 6.13
C ASP A 44 3.28 -10.13 6.17
N TYR A 45 2.59 -9.40 7.06
CA TYR A 45 2.71 -7.94 7.13
C TYR A 45 4.08 -7.49 7.59
N LYS A 46 4.68 -8.23 8.53
CA LYS A 46 6.00 -7.91 9.06
C LYS A 46 7.08 -7.99 7.97
N GLU A 47 6.99 -8.99 7.11
CA GLU A 47 7.91 -9.16 5.97
C GLU A 47 7.81 -7.98 5.00
N ALA A 48 6.58 -7.51 4.71
CA ALA A 48 6.38 -6.36 3.84
C ALA A 48 6.98 -5.07 4.41
N VAL A 49 6.83 -4.85 5.72
CA VAL A 49 7.43 -3.72 6.44
C VAL A 49 8.96 -3.81 6.46
N GLU A 50 9.51 -4.99 6.73
CA GLU A 50 10.96 -5.20 6.74
C GLU A 50 11.57 -4.95 5.36
N ALA A 51 10.94 -5.45 4.29
CA ALA A 51 11.39 -5.20 2.93
C ALA A 51 11.38 -3.70 2.55
N GLU A 52 10.32 -2.96 2.92
CA GLU A 52 10.28 -1.51 2.71
C GLU A 52 11.38 -0.80 3.50
N TYR A 53 11.57 -1.20 4.76
CA TYR A 53 12.58 -0.62 5.63
C TYR A 53 14.02 -0.85 5.14
N GLU A 54 14.31 -2.04 4.59
CA GLU A 54 15.59 -2.34 3.96
C GLU A 54 15.85 -1.47 2.72
N GLU A 55 14.84 -1.24 1.90
CA GLU A 55 14.95 -0.40 0.71
C GLU A 55 15.12 1.07 1.09
N VAL A 56 14.39 1.56 2.09
CA VAL A 56 14.57 2.89 2.67
C VAL A 56 15.99 3.06 3.22
N LYS A 57 16.54 2.03 3.90
CA LYS A 57 17.94 2.03 4.36
C LYS A 57 18.96 2.12 3.21
N LYS A 58 18.66 1.54 2.05
CA LYS A 58 19.47 1.66 0.83
C LYS A 58 19.29 3.01 0.12
N GLY A 59 18.42 3.89 0.63
CA GLY A 59 18.06 5.17 0.01
C GLY A 59 16.98 5.05 -1.08
N ASN A 60 16.32 3.90 -1.20
CA ASN A 60 15.22 3.68 -2.13
C ASN A 60 13.87 3.94 -1.45
N TYR A 61 13.41 5.19 -1.53
CA TYR A 61 12.11 5.62 -1.00
C TYR A 61 10.93 5.33 -1.94
N ASN A 62 11.19 4.80 -3.15
CA ASN A 62 10.17 4.46 -4.15
C ASN A 62 10.02 2.94 -4.30
N TYR A 63 10.19 2.21 -3.18
CA TYR A 63 9.96 0.77 -3.18
C TYR A 63 8.49 0.46 -3.48
N LYS A 64 8.24 -0.38 -4.48
CA LYS A 64 6.89 -0.74 -4.93
C LYS A 64 6.19 -1.76 -4.02
N GLY A 65 6.83 -2.19 -2.92
CA GLY A 65 6.33 -3.25 -2.05
C GLY A 65 6.68 -4.66 -2.52
N ILE A 66 6.54 -5.64 -1.63
CA ILE A 66 6.95 -7.04 -1.87
C ILE A 66 6.16 -7.75 -2.98
N LYS A 67 4.94 -7.28 -3.27
CA LYS A 67 4.07 -7.72 -4.38
C LYS A 67 3.95 -6.65 -5.47
N GLY A 68 4.73 -5.58 -5.38
CA GLY A 68 4.85 -4.56 -6.41
C GLY A 68 5.48 -5.16 -7.65
N LYS A 69 4.75 -5.19 -8.77
CA LYS A 69 5.33 -5.68 -10.02
C LYS A 69 6.48 -4.76 -10.43
N ARG A 70 7.68 -5.33 -10.58
CA ARG A 70 8.75 -4.69 -11.37
C ARG A 70 8.23 -4.65 -12.81
N LYS A 71 7.97 -3.44 -13.30
CA LYS A 71 7.74 -3.20 -14.73
C LYS A 71 9.05 -3.36 -15.47
#